data_AF-A0A5C9ENP7-F1
#
_entry.id   AF-A0A5C9ENP7-F1
#
_cell.length_a   1.000
_cell.length_b   1.000
_cell.length_c   1.000
_cell.angle_alpha   90.00
_cell.angle_beta   90.00
_cell.angle_gamma   90.00
#
_symmetry.space_group_name_H-M   'P 1'
#
loop_
_entity.id
_entity.type
_entity.pdbx_description
1 polymer ?
#
loop_
_entity_poly.entity_id
_entity_poly.type
_entity_poly.pdbx_seq_one_letter_code
_entity_poly.pdbx_strand_id
1 'polypeptide(L)' 'MLVSKNFICLQCDKEFCNELDLAICPECLEIEKEKYAKGIPSKYETVNMYLKSKVVK' A
#
# COMPACT_ATOMS: atom_id res chain seq x y z
N MET A 1 21.17 5.75 11.61
CA MET A 1 19.88 5.63 12.32
C MET A 1 18.78 5.77 11.27
N LEU A 2 18.17 4.65 10.86
CA LEU A 2 16.98 4.68 10.01
C LEU A 2 15.83 5.16 10.90
N VAL A 3 15.40 6.42 10.72
CA VAL A 3 14.21 6.92 11.39
C VAL A 3 13.05 6.12 10.81
N SER A 4 12.55 5.14 11.56
CA SER A 4 11.27 4.50 11.27
C SER A 4 10.23 5.60 11.28
N LYS A 5 9.95 6.17 10.11
CA LYS A 5 8.89 7.16 9.96
C LYS A 5 7.59 6.38 10.13
N ASN A 6 6.92 6.61 11.25
CA ASN A 6 5.54 6.17 11.41
C ASN A 6 4.69 7.02 10.48
N PHE A 7 3.95 6.38 9.58
CA PHE A 7 3.00 7.03 8.68
C PHE A 7 1.59 6.68 9.12
N ILE A 8 0.67 7.57 8.80
CA ILE A 8 -0.76 7.34 9.01
C ILE A 8 -1.32 6.77 7.70
N CYS A 9 -2.04 5.65 7.81
CA CYS A 9 -2.73 5.04 6.69
C CYS A 9 -3.87 5.95 6.23
N LEU A 10 -3.86 6.38 4.96
CA LEU A 10 -4.92 7.25 4.43
C LEU A 10 -6.28 6.54 4.24
N GLN A 11 -6.36 5.24 4.53
CA GLN A 11 -7.59 4.44 4.37
C GLN A 11 -8.24 4.06 5.71
N CYS A 12 -7.46 3.85 6.77
CA CYS A 12 -7.98 3.43 8.08
C CYS A 12 -7.43 4.22 9.26
N ASP A 13 -6.67 5.29 8.98
CA ASP A 13 -6.08 6.21 9.97
C ASP A 13 -5.15 5.54 11.01
N LYS A 14 -4.80 4.26 10.81
CA LYS A 14 -3.85 3.55 11.65
C LYS A 14 -2.41 4.01 11.37
N GLU A 15 -1.63 4.14 12.44
CA GLU A 15 -0.18 4.31 12.34
C GLU A 15 0.49 3.00 11.91
N PHE A 16 1.43 3.09 10.96
CA PHE A 16 2.21 1.95 10.49
C PHE A 16 3.61 2.37 10.06
N CYS A 17 4.55 1.41 10.07
CA CYS A 17 5.88 1.62 9.52
C CYS A 17 5.82 1.50 8.00
N ASN A 18 6.14 2.58 7.29
CA ASN A 18 6.06 2.60 5.84
C ASN A 18 7.42 2.32 5.20
N GLU A 19 7.83 1.07 5.23
CA GLU A 19 9.06 0.62 4.56
C GLU A 19 8.95 0.62 3.03
N LEU A 20 7.71 0.64 2.52
CA LEU A 20 7.38 0.48 1.10
C LEU A 20 6.99 1.80 0.41
N ASP A 21 7.04 2.93 1.13
CA ASP A 21 6.61 4.26 0.66
C ASP A 21 5.18 4.28 0.05
N LEU A 22 4.26 3.57 0.71
CA LEU A 22 2.86 3.44 0.31
C LEU A 22 1.95 4.39 1.08
N ALA A 23 0.84 4.77 0.46
CA ALA A 23 -0.19 5.63 1.08
C ALA A 23 -1.05 4.90 2.13
N ILE A 24 -0.96 3.58 2.21
CA ILE A 24 -1.81 2.73 3.05
C ILE A 24 -0.97 1.73 3.84
N CYS A 25 -1.52 1.28 4.97
CA CYS A 25 -0.89 0.26 5.80
C CYS A 25 -0.89 -1.12 5.14
N PRO A 26 -0.05 -2.06 5.61
CA PRO A 26 0.00 -3.43 5.09
C PRO A 26 -1.36 -4.15 5.09
N GLU A 27 -2.18 -3.97 6.13
CA GLU A 27 -3.53 -4.57 6.19
C GLU A 27 -4.42 -4.07 5.05
N CYS A 28 -4.43 -2.75 4.81
CA CYS A 28 -5.19 -2.15 3.72
C CYS A 28 -4.63 -2.57 2.36
N LEU A 29 -3.31 -2.74 2.25
CA LEU A 29 -2.66 -3.20 1.04
C LEU A 29 -3.09 -4.61 0.65
N GLU A 30 -3.34 -5.50 1.60
CA GLU A 30 -3.87 -6.84 1.31
C GLU A 30 -5.26 -6.78 0.69
N ILE A 31 -6.13 -5.93 1.22
CA ILE A 31 -7.47 -5.70 0.65
C ILE A 31 -7.36 -5.15 -0.78
N GLU A 32 -6.45 -4.19 -1.00
CA GLU A 32 -6.24 -3.62 -2.34
C GLU A 32 -5.60 -4.63 -3.31
N LYS A 33 -4.75 -5.56 -2.85
CA LYS A 33 -4.24 -6.67 -3.67
C LYS A 33 -5.38 -7.56 -4.17
N GLU A 34 -6.33 -7.91 -3.31
CA GLU A 34 -7.48 -8.74 -3.69
C GLU A 34 -8.38 -8.03 -4.71
N LYS A 35 -8.60 -6.72 -4.54
CA LYS A 35 -9.32 -5.90 -5.52
C LYS A 35 -8.57 -5.81 -6.85
N TYR A 36 -7.26 -5.59 -6.81
CA TYR A 36 -6.42 -5.51 -8.01
C TYR A 36 -6.38 -6.83 -8.77
N ALA A 37 -6.35 -7.96 -8.06
CA ALA A 37 -6.47 -9.30 -8.65
C ALA A 37 -7.80 -9.52 -9.39
N LYS A 38 -8.87 -8.81 -8.97
CA LYS A 38 -10.18 -8.77 -9.66
C LYS A 38 -10.26 -7.71 -10.77
N GLY A 39 -9.15 -7.05 -11.09
CA GLY A 39 -9.08 -5.98 -12.09
C GLY A 39 -9.54 -4.60 -11.61
N ILE A 40 -9.72 -4.42 -10.30
CA ILE A 40 -10.15 -3.15 -9.71
C ILE A 40 -8.92 -2.38 -9.20
N PRO A 41 -8.56 -1.23 -9.80
CA PRO A 41 -7.41 -0.45 -9.35
C PRO A 41 -7.68 0.22 -8.00
N SER A 42 -6.59 0.45 -7.25
CA SER A 42 -6.62 1.24 -6.02
C SER A 42 -6.88 2.71 -6.30
N LYS A 43 -7.44 3.41 -5.31
CA LYS A 43 -7.55 4.88 -5.33
C LYS A 43 -6.20 5.58 -5.22
N TYR A 44 -5.18 4.88 -4.72
CA TYR A 44 -3.86 5.44 -4.47
C TYR A 44 -2.88 5.01 -5.57
N GLU A 45 -2.29 5.97 -6.27
CA GLU A 45 -1.35 5.71 -7.37
C GLU A 45 -0.12 4.91 -6.91
N THR A 46 0.44 5.25 -5.74
CA THR A 46 1.58 4.53 -5.15
C THR A 46 1.30 3.05 -4.92
N VAL A 47 0.06 2.71 -4.54
CA VAL A 47 -0.40 1.33 -4.37
C VAL A 47 -0.50 0.64 -5.73
N ASN A 48 -1.10 1.27 -6.74
CA ASN A 48 -1.17 0.70 -8.08
C ASN A 48 0.21 0.43 -8.69
N MET A 49 1.16 1.36 -8.52
CA MET A 49 2.53 1.19 -8.99
C MET A 49 3.22 0.01 -8.30
N TYR A 50 3.06 -0.12 -6.99
CA TYR A 50 3.59 -1.24 -6.23
C TYR A 50 3.00 -2.59 -6.66
N LEU A 51 1.67 -2.65 -6.80
CA LEU A 51 0.98 -3.87 -7.24
C LEU A 51 1.39 -4.26 -8.66
N LYS A 52 1.51 -3.31 -9.58
CA LYS A 52 1.98 -3.54 -10.95
C LYS A 52 3.42 -4.07 -10.96
N SER A 53 4.31 -3.51 -10.15
CA SER A 53 5.70 -3.95 -10.02
C SER A 53 5.83 -5.40 -9.53
N LYS A 54 4.93 -5.85 -8.65
CA LYS A 54 4.92 -7.24 -8.15
C LYS A 54 4.35 -8.27 -9.12
N VAL A 55 3.49 -7.88 -10.05
CA VAL A 55 2.86 -8.80 -11.03
C VAL A 55 3.79 -9.12 -12.21
N VAL A 56 4.76 -8.26 -12.52
CA VAL A 56 5.70 -8.44 -13.65
C VAL A 56 6.97 -9.20 -13.23
N LYS A 57 6.82 -10.35 -12.57
CA LYS A 57 7.94 -11.25 -12.24
C LYS A 57 7.74 -12.65 -12.78
#